data_AF-A0A432ZTA4-F1
#
_entry.id   AF-A0A432ZTA4-F1
#
_cell.length_a   1.000
_cell.length_b   1.000
_cell.length_c   1.000
_cell.angle_alpha   90.00
_cell.angle_beta   90.00
_cell.angle_gamma   90.00
#
_symmetry.space_group_name_H-M   'P 1'
#
loop_
_entity.id
_entity.type
_entity.pdbx_description
1 polymer ?
#
loop_
_entity_poly.entity_id
_entity_poly.type
_entity_poly.pdbx_seq_one_letter_code
_entity_poly.pdbx_strand_id
1 'polypeptide(L)'
;MIESIDGDMTESETASGRCQEKQSDMLSVAEAAVMLGVTERTVARLIVRKTLTSRKVKGRRLIVSQSLRNYLNQKSSKAGTLLSIENRLANLERLLLGAIELYQPNALQDLGRKRELLIREHKPSD
;
A
#
# COMPACT_ATOMS: atom_id res chain seq x y z
N MET A 1 -48.26 -24.98 -39.85
CA MET A 1 -47.08 -24.28 -39.29
C MET A 1 -47.52 -23.56 -38.03
N ILE A 2 -46.64 -23.58 -37.03
CA ILE A 2 -46.73 -23.04 -35.67
C ILE A 2 -47.13 -24.11 -34.64
N GLU A 3 -46.08 -24.66 -34.01
CA GLU A 3 -46.08 -25.62 -32.91
C GLU A 3 -46.24 -24.89 -31.57
N SER A 4 -46.96 -25.53 -30.66
CA SER A 4 -47.16 -25.14 -29.26
C SER A 4 -45.85 -25.23 -28.46
N ILE A 5 -45.52 -24.19 -27.70
CA ILE A 5 -44.44 -24.18 -26.72
C ILE A 5 -45.07 -23.89 -25.36
N ASP A 6 -45.47 -24.95 -24.65
CA ASP A 6 -45.80 -24.88 -23.23
C ASP A 6 -44.49 -25.02 -22.45
N GLY A 7 -43.91 -23.87 -22.12
CA GLY A 7 -42.71 -23.76 -21.29
C GLY A 7 -43.05 -23.94 -19.82
N ASP A 8 -42.68 -25.10 -19.30
CA ASP A 8 -42.69 -25.50 -17.90
C ASP A 8 -41.92 -24.49 -17.03
N MET A 9 -42.66 -23.68 -16.26
CA MET A 9 -42.11 -22.73 -15.30
C MET A 9 -41.76 -23.46 -14.00
N THR A 10 -40.53 -23.97 -13.95
CA THR A 10 -39.90 -24.42 -12.70
C THR A 10 -39.56 -23.21 -11.84
N GLU A 11 -40.42 -22.91 -10.87
CA GLU A 11 -40.11 -22.02 -9.76
C GLU A 11 -38.97 -22.62 -8.95
N SER A 12 -37.75 -22.21 -9.31
CA SER A 12 -36.55 -22.50 -8.56
C SER A 12 -36.52 -21.58 -7.34
N GLU A 13 -36.89 -22.15 -6.20
CA GLU A 13 -36.64 -21.62 -4.87
C GLU A 13 -35.13 -21.36 -4.69
N THR A 14 -34.67 -20.18 -5.06
CA THR A 14 -33.38 -19.66 -4.59
C THR A 14 -33.63 -18.91 -3.30
N ALA A 15 -33.75 -19.68 -2.21
CA ALA A 15 -33.52 -19.19 -0.86
C ALA A 15 -32.03 -18.83 -0.68
N SER A 16 -31.56 -17.81 -1.39
CA SER A 16 -30.30 -17.15 -1.08
C SER A 16 -30.60 -16.12 0.01
N GLY A 17 -30.76 -16.65 1.22
CA GLY A 17 -30.74 -15.85 2.44
C GLY A 17 -29.43 -15.08 2.48
N ARG A 18 -29.47 -13.83 2.00
CA ARG A 18 -28.48 -12.81 2.37
C ARG A 18 -28.69 -12.53 3.85
N CYS A 19 -28.12 -13.40 4.68
CA CYS A 19 -27.73 -13.05 6.03
C CYS A 19 -26.77 -11.88 5.89
N GLN A 20 -27.30 -10.67 5.94
CA GLN A 20 -26.53 -9.46 6.10
C GLN A 20 -25.66 -9.68 7.33
N GLU A 21 -24.36 -9.87 7.09
CA GLU A 21 -23.34 -9.85 8.12
C GLU A 21 -23.48 -8.52 8.88
N LYS A 22 -24.19 -8.55 10.01
CA LYS A 22 -23.92 -7.61 11.09
C LYS A 22 -22.52 -7.95 11.59
N GLN A 23 -21.51 -7.53 10.83
CA GLN A 23 -20.13 -7.51 11.27
C GLN A 23 -20.15 -6.78 12.61
N SER A 24 -19.94 -7.53 13.68
CA SER A 24 -19.78 -6.98 15.01
C SER A 24 -18.76 -5.85 14.91
N ASP A 25 -19.16 -4.62 15.23
CA ASP A 25 -18.33 -3.40 15.16
C ASP A 25 -17.03 -3.48 15.99
N MET A 26 -16.85 -4.58 16.72
CA MET A 26 -15.73 -4.83 17.60
C MET A 26 -15.12 -6.21 17.30
N LEU A 27 -13.81 -6.22 17.19
CA LEU A 27 -12.98 -7.39 16.90
C LEU A 27 -12.18 -7.77 18.14
N SER A 28 -11.88 -9.05 18.28
CA SER A 28 -10.93 -9.49 19.31
C SER A 28 -9.50 -9.06 18.96
N VAL A 29 -8.62 -9.04 19.96
CA VAL A 29 -7.18 -8.76 19.74
C VAL A 29 -6.56 -9.80 18.80
N ALA A 30 -7.00 -11.06 18.89
CA ALA A 30 -6.53 -12.14 18.04
C ALA A 30 -6.98 -11.95 16.58
N GLU A 31 -8.26 -11.63 16.33
CA GLU A 31 -8.76 -11.32 14.98
C GLU A 31 -8.03 -10.13 14.36
N ALA A 32 -7.82 -9.07 15.16
CA ALA A 32 -7.08 -7.91 14.72
C ALA A 32 -5.61 -8.23 14.39
N ALA A 33 -4.98 -9.12 15.15
CA ALA A 33 -3.62 -9.58 14.90
C ALA A 33 -3.51 -10.30 13.55
N VAL A 34 -4.47 -11.20 13.26
CA VAL A 34 -4.56 -11.91 11.98
C VAL A 34 -4.76 -10.93 10.82
N MET A 35 -5.71 -9.99 10.93
CA MET A 35 -5.97 -9.01 9.85
C MET A 35 -4.81 -8.04 9.59
N LEU A 36 -4.06 -7.69 10.62
CA LEU A 36 -2.90 -6.81 10.49
C LEU A 36 -1.62 -7.55 10.09
N GLY A 37 -1.61 -8.88 10.12
CA GLY A 37 -0.42 -9.70 9.91
C GLY A 37 0.67 -9.45 10.96
N VAL A 38 0.28 -9.20 12.22
CA VAL A 38 1.22 -8.91 13.32
C VAL A 38 0.88 -9.73 14.56
N THR A 39 1.79 -9.76 15.54
CA THR A 39 1.55 -10.46 16.81
C THR A 39 0.57 -9.73 17.72
N GLU A 40 -0.16 -10.45 18.57
CA GLU A 40 -1.07 -9.86 19.57
C GLU A 40 -0.36 -8.86 20.49
N ARG A 41 0.91 -9.12 20.85
CA ARG A 41 1.75 -8.18 21.61
C ARG A 41 1.93 -6.84 20.88
N THR A 42 2.00 -6.86 19.55
CA THR A 42 2.10 -5.66 18.73
C THR A 42 0.77 -4.92 18.71
N VAL A 43 -0.34 -5.64 18.57
CA VAL A 43 -1.70 -5.05 18.68
C VAL A 43 -1.91 -4.40 20.05
N ALA A 44 -1.51 -5.06 21.14
CA ALA A 44 -1.58 -4.49 22.49
C ALA A 44 -0.77 -3.18 22.61
N ARG A 45 0.43 -3.14 22.01
CA ARG A 45 1.23 -1.90 21.94
C ARG A 45 0.55 -0.79 21.14
N LEU A 46 -0.10 -1.11 20.03
CA LEU A 46 -0.85 -0.13 19.23
C LEU A 46 -2.04 0.46 19.99
N ILE A 47 -2.69 -0.35 20.82
CA ILE A 47 -3.75 0.13 21.73
C ILE A 47 -3.17 1.07 22.80
N VAL A 48 -2.06 0.70 23.45
CA VAL A 48 -1.40 1.54 24.46
C VAL A 48 -0.96 2.88 23.87
N ARG A 49 -0.48 2.88 22.63
CA ARG A 49 -0.10 4.09 21.88
C ARG A 49 -1.30 4.89 21.34
N LYS A 50 -2.54 4.51 21.68
CA LYS A 50 -3.79 5.12 21.20
C LYS A 50 -3.94 5.16 19.68
N THR A 51 -3.22 4.28 18.97
CA THR A 51 -3.27 4.18 17.51
C THR A 51 -4.45 3.31 17.05
N LEU A 52 -4.89 2.37 17.90
CA LEU A 52 -6.11 1.59 17.71
C LEU A 52 -7.09 1.89 18.84
N THR A 53 -8.33 2.20 18.47
CA THR A 53 -9.43 2.42 19.41
C THR A 53 -9.92 1.08 19.95
N SER A 54 -9.91 0.92 21.27
CA SER A 54 -10.38 -0.30 21.93
C SER A 54 -11.34 0.01 23.07
N ARG A 55 -12.25 -0.94 23.33
CA ARG A 55 -13.22 -0.89 24.44
C ARG A 55 -13.10 -2.17 25.26
N LYS A 56 -13.20 -2.05 26.59
CA LYS A 56 -13.29 -3.20 27.49
C LYS A 56 -14.75 -3.61 27.62
N VAL A 57 -15.08 -4.85 27.26
CA VAL A 57 -16.43 -5.41 27.31
C VAL A 57 -16.35 -6.76 28.03
N LYS A 58 -17.09 -6.94 29.13
CA LYS A 58 -17.10 -8.18 29.94
C LYS A 58 -15.68 -8.68 30.30
N GLY A 59 -14.80 -7.77 30.69
CA GLY A 59 -13.41 -8.10 31.05
C GLY A 59 -12.44 -8.29 29.87
N ARG A 60 -12.94 -8.46 28.64
CA ARG A 60 -12.13 -8.61 27.42
C ARG A 60 -11.94 -7.28 26.72
N ARG A 61 -10.80 -7.11 26.05
CA ARG A 61 -10.50 -5.91 25.25
C ARG A 61 -10.85 -6.19 23.80
N LEU A 62 -11.72 -5.38 23.23
CA LEU A 62 -12.15 -5.47 21.83
C LEU A 62 -11.76 -4.19 21.09
N ILE A 63 -11.48 -4.30 19.80
CA ILE A 63 -10.96 -3.23 18.95
C ILE A 63 -12.07 -2.83 17.98
N VAL A 64 -12.31 -1.53 17.84
CA VAL A 64 -13.31 -1.01 16.91
C VAL A 64 -12.85 -1.30 15.47
N SER A 65 -13.68 -2.01 14.70
CA SER A 65 -13.37 -2.44 13.31
C SER A 65 -12.96 -1.27 12.41
N GLN A 66 -13.68 -0.15 12.51
CA GLN A 66 -13.37 1.08 11.77
C GLN A 66 -11.97 1.63 12.08
N SER A 67 -11.54 1.58 13.35
CA SER A 67 -10.22 2.04 13.74
C SER A 67 -9.11 1.20 13.11
N LEU A 68 -9.34 -0.10 12.95
CA LEU A 68 -8.39 -1.01 12.32
C LEU A 68 -8.28 -0.77 10.81
N ARG A 69 -9.41 -0.54 10.13
CA ARG A 69 -9.44 -0.15 8.71
C ARG A 69 -8.70 1.17 8.45
N ASN A 70 -8.95 2.18 9.29
CA ASN A 70 -8.26 3.48 9.19
C ASN A 70 -6.74 3.31 9.34
N TYR A 71 -6.29 2.47 10.26
CA TYR A 71 -4.87 2.19 10.46
C TYR A 71 -4.24 1.50 9.24
N LEU A 72 -4.93 0.53 8.63
CA LEU A 72 -4.47 -0.12 7.40
C LEU A 72 -4.32 0.87 6.24
N ASN A 73 -5.29 1.77 6.08
CA ASN A 73 -5.27 2.81 5.04
C ASN A 73 -4.13 3.82 5.25
N GLN A 74 -3.84 4.18 6.51
CA GLN A 74 -2.68 5.03 6.81
C GLN A 74 -1.35 4.33 6.52
N LYS A 75 -1.28 3.01 6.76
CA LYS A 75 -0.07 2.22 6.48
C LYS A 75 0.18 2.09 4.97
N SER A 76 -0.86 1.91 4.16
CA SER A 76 -0.73 1.84 2.70
C SER A 76 -0.42 3.20 2.05
N SER A 77 -0.86 4.31 2.65
CA SER A 77 -0.51 5.67 2.18
C SER A 77 1.02 5.93 2.17
N LYS A 78 1.79 5.27 3.04
CA LYS A 78 3.27 5.37 3.01
C LYS A 78 3.87 4.81 1.72
N ALA A 79 3.30 3.74 1.18
CA ALA A 79 3.73 3.20 -0.12
C ALA A 79 3.39 4.17 -1.26
N GLY A 80 2.23 4.83 -1.20
CA GLY A 80 1.87 5.92 -2.13
C GLY A 80 2.80 7.13 -2.02
N THR A 81 3.31 7.41 -0.82
CA THR A 81 4.29 8.50 -0.61
C THR A 81 5.64 8.17 -1.25
N LEU A 82 6.12 6.92 -1.12
CA LEU A 82 7.35 6.48 -1.77
C LEU A 82 7.24 6.56 -3.29
N LEU A 83 6.16 6.03 -3.87
CA LEU A 83 5.90 6.12 -5.31
C LEU A 83 5.81 7.58 -5.78
N SER A 84 5.20 8.45 -4.98
CA SER A 84 5.16 9.88 -5.26
C SER A 84 6.54 10.54 -5.23
N ILE A 85 7.43 10.12 -4.33
CA ILE A 85 8.80 10.61 -4.25
C ILE A 85 9.61 10.13 -5.45
N GLU A 86 9.52 8.85 -5.81
CA GLU A 86 10.19 8.27 -6.97
C GLU A 86 9.81 8.99 -8.26
N ASN A 87 8.49 9.22 -8.47
CA ASN A 87 8.01 9.96 -9.63
C ASN A 87 8.52 11.41 -9.67
N ARG A 88 8.62 12.08 -8.51
CA ARG A 88 9.18 13.43 -8.44
C ARG A 88 10.68 13.45 -8.74
N LEU A 89 11.44 12.47 -8.25
CA LEU A 89 12.86 12.33 -8.54
C LEU A 89 13.11 12.09 -10.03
N ALA A 90 12.38 11.16 -10.65
CA ALA A 90 12.49 10.90 -12.09
C ALA A 90 12.17 12.14 -12.94
N ASN A 91 11.20 12.95 -12.51
CA ASN A 91 10.87 14.18 -13.21
C ASN A 91 11.97 15.25 -13.06
N LEU A 92 12.55 15.40 -11.87
CA LEU A 92 13.68 16.31 -11.64
C LEU A 92 14.90 15.92 -12.46
N GLU A 93 15.20 14.62 -12.56
CA GLU A 93 16.31 14.10 -13.36
C GLU A 93 16.16 14.49 -14.84
N ARG A 94 14.96 14.29 -15.42
CA ARG A 94 14.67 14.73 -16.80
C ARG A 94 14.86 16.23 -17.00
N LEU A 95 14.37 17.05 -16.07
CA LEU A 95 14.48 18.51 -16.17
C LEU A 95 15.94 18.97 -16.10
N LEU A 96 16.73 18.36 -15.21
CA LEU A 96 18.15 18.67 -15.07
C LEU A 96 18.92 18.27 -16.33
N LEU A 97 18.67 17.08 -16.88
CA LEU A 97 19.29 16.65 -18.13
C LEU A 97 18.96 17.60 -19.28
N GLY A 98 17.69 17.96 -19.46
CA GLY A 98 17.29 18.92 -20.49
C GLY A 98 17.91 20.30 -20.29
N ALA A 99 18.05 20.77 -19.05
CA ALA A 99 18.73 22.04 -18.76
C ALA A 99 20.23 21.96 -19.10
N ILE A 100 20.90 20.86 -18.77
CA ILE A 100 22.32 20.66 -19.11
C ILE A 100 22.50 20.65 -20.63
N GLU A 101 21.64 19.94 -21.37
CA GLU A 101 21.69 19.89 -22.84
C GLU A 101 21.52 21.28 -23.47
N LEU A 102 20.60 22.10 -22.94
CA LEU A 102 20.33 23.44 -23.47
C LEU A 102 21.45 24.45 -23.17
N TYR A 103 21.97 24.45 -21.94
CA TYR A 103 22.91 25.48 -21.50
C TYR A 103 24.39 25.08 -21.62
N GLN A 104 24.70 23.79 -21.61
CA GLN A 104 26.07 23.28 -21.66
C GLN A 104 26.14 21.94 -22.42
N PRO A 105 25.99 21.94 -23.75
CA PRO A 105 25.87 20.72 -24.56
C PRO A 105 27.10 19.79 -24.45
N ASN A 106 28.27 20.33 -24.10
CA ASN A 106 29.51 19.57 -23.96
C ASN A 106 29.87 19.18 -22.51
N ALA A 107 29.10 19.65 -21.51
CA ALA A 107 29.45 19.44 -20.10
C ALA A 107 29.61 17.96 -19.73
N LEU A 108 28.77 17.09 -20.31
CA LEU A 108 28.85 15.64 -20.06
C LEU A 108 30.14 15.03 -20.63
N GLN A 109 30.57 15.48 -21.81
CA GLN A 109 31.82 15.01 -22.43
C GLN A 109 33.04 15.52 -21.66
N ASP A 110 33.01 16.77 -21.21
CA ASP A 110 34.08 17.38 -20.43
C ASP A 110 34.24 16.70 -19.06
N LEU A 111 33.12 16.37 -18.40
CA LEU A 111 33.12 15.57 -17.17
C LEU A 111 33.65 14.15 -17.40
N GLY A 112 33.26 13.50 -18.51
CA GLY A 112 33.78 12.20 -18.90
C GLY A 112 35.30 12.20 -19.05
N ARG A 113 35.84 13.16 -19.81
CA ARG A 113 37.29 13.35 -19.99
C ARG A 113 38.00 13.60 -18.65
N LYS A 114 37.45 14.47 -17.80
CA LYS A 114 38.04 14.76 -16.48
C LYS A 114 38.06 13.52 -15.58
N ARG A 115 37.01 12.71 -15.63
CA ARG A 115 36.94 11.43 -14.90
C ARG A 115 38.02 10.45 -15.38
N GLU A 116 38.22 10.32 -16.69
CA GLU A 116 39.27 9.45 -17.25
C GLU A 116 40.68 9.88 -16.82
N LEU A 117 40.94 11.19 -16.77
CA LEU A 117 42.22 11.72 -16.30
C LEU A 117 42.48 11.37 -14.83
N LEU A 118 41.48 11.56 -13.96
CA LEU A 118 41.60 11.20 -12.54
C LEU A 118 41.83 9.69 -12.34
N ILE A 119 41.16 8.84 -13.12
CA ILE A 119 41.36 7.39 -13.08
C ILE A 119 42.79 7.02 -13.50
N ARG A 120 43.35 7.71 -14.50
CA ARG A 120 44.74 7.49 -14.94
C ARG A 120 45.77 7.92 -13.92
N GLU A 121 45.58 9.08 -13.28
CA GLU A 121 46.49 9.58 -12.24
C GLU A 121 46.49 8.72 -10.97
N HIS A 122 45.36 8.08 -10.65
CA HIS A 122 45.23 7.21 -9.47
C HIS A 122 45.51 5.74 -9.75
N LYS A 123 45.92 5.37 -10.97
CA LYS A 123 46.37 4.00 -11.24
C LYS A 123 47.79 3.86 -10.67
N PRO A 124 48.00 3.13 -9.55
CA PRO A 124 49.34 2.95 -9.02
C PRO A 124 50.19 2.25 -10.09
N SER A 125 51.39 2.77 -10.35
CA SER A 125 52.40 2.07 -11.14
C SER A 125 52.82 0.83 -10.36
N ASP A 126 52.33 -0.33 -10.78
CA ASP A 126 52.91 -1.63 -10.45
C ASP A 126 54.29 -1.80 -11.12
#